data_AF-A0A644U2H9-F1
#
_entry.id   AF-A0A644U2H9-F1
#
_cell.length_a   1.000
_cell.length_b   1.000
_cell.length_c   1.000
_cell.angle_alpha   90.00
_cell.angle_beta   90.00
_cell.angle_gamma   90.00
#
_symmetry.space_group_name_H-M   'P 1'
#
loop_
_entity.id
_entity.type
_entity.pdbx_description
1 polymer ?
#
loop_
_entity_poly.entity_id
_entity_poly.type
_entity_poly.pdbx_seq_one_letter_code
_entity_poly.pdbx_strand_id
1 'polypeptide(L)'
;MRKRQRGLPVPALVSAIMQEHLAGMRWHPAASGHRLERTGRMRKFIGRLVSAAERRARYARTRREIARLPLDVALDVDLYPRDAARIARAAVYGRD
;
A
#
# COMPACT_ATOMS: atom_id res chain seq x y z
N MET A 1 -33.90 22.63 47.16
CA MET A 1 -34.09 21.23 47.60
C MET A 1 -32.90 20.37 47.16
N ARG A 2 -31.92 20.11 48.05
CA ARG A 2 -30.77 19.23 47.76
C ARG A 2 -31.11 17.81 48.24
N LYS A 3 -31.35 16.87 47.32
CA LYS A 3 -31.51 15.46 47.68
C LYS A 3 -30.15 14.88 48.09
N ARG A 4 -30.11 14.37 49.32
CA ARG A 4 -29.00 13.61 49.91
C ARG A 4 -28.72 12.38 49.04
N GLN A 5 -27.58 12.34 48.35
CA GLN A 5 -27.03 11.11 47.80
C GLN A 5 -26.22 10.42 48.90
N ARG A 6 -26.88 9.59 49.71
CA ARG A 6 -26.20 8.60 50.55
C ARG A 6 -26.50 7.24 49.94
N GLY A 7 -25.48 6.57 49.40
CA GLY A 7 -25.57 5.15 49.02
C GLY A 7 -25.15 4.77 47.59
N LEU A 8 -24.15 5.42 46.98
CA LEU A 8 -23.50 4.86 45.79
C LEU A 8 -22.26 4.06 46.23
N PRO A 9 -22.04 2.82 45.76
CA PRO A 9 -20.83 2.08 46.06
C PRO A 9 -19.62 2.84 45.51
N VAL A 10 -18.51 2.87 46.26
CA VAL A 10 -17.26 3.61 45.92
C VAL A 10 -16.84 3.52 44.42
N PRO A 11 -16.94 2.37 43.73
CA PRO A 11 -16.64 2.31 42.29
C PRO A 11 -17.55 3.18 41.40
N ALA A 12 -18.81 3.40 41.77
CA ALA A 12 -19.73 4.26 41.01
C ALA A 12 -19.39 5.75 41.19
N LEU A 13 -18.90 6.14 42.36
CA LEU A 13 -18.42 7.51 42.61
C LEU A 13 -17.14 7.80 41.82
N VAL A 14 -16.21 6.83 41.79
CA VAL A 14 -14.99 6.93 40.97
C VAL A 14 -15.36 7.00 39.49
N SER A 15 -16.25 6.14 38.98
CA SER A 15 -16.72 6.20 37.59
C SER A 15 -17.43 7.49 37.23
N ALA A 16 -18.21 8.10 38.13
CA ALA A 16 -18.89 9.36 37.88
C ALA A 16 -17.91 10.55 37.86
N ILE A 17 -16.96 10.59 38.80
CA ILE A 17 -15.90 11.61 38.83
C ILE A 17 -14.97 11.46 37.63
N MET A 18 -14.66 10.22 37.23
CA MET A 18 -13.90 9.92 36.00
C MET A 18 -14.68 10.36 34.76
N GLN A 19 -15.99 10.14 34.71
CA GLN A 19 -16.83 10.53 33.56
C GLN A 19 -16.96 12.05 33.43
N GLU A 20 -17.12 12.79 34.53
CA GLU A 20 -17.11 14.26 34.50
C GLU A 20 -15.73 14.82 34.14
N HIS A 21 -14.64 14.22 34.64
CA HIS A 21 -13.27 14.60 34.25
C HIS A 21 -12.97 14.26 32.78
N LEU A 22 -13.49 13.16 32.25
CA LEU A 22 -13.30 12.74 30.86
C LEU A 22 -14.18 13.52 29.87
N ALA A 23 -15.36 14.01 30.28
CA ALA A 23 -16.24 14.80 29.43
C ALA A 23 -15.70 16.23 29.14
N GLY A 24 -14.92 16.81 30.06
CA GLY A 24 -14.19 18.06 29.84
C GLY A 24 -12.85 17.88 29.12
N MET A 25 -12.32 16.65 29.11
CA MET A 25 -11.08 16.30 28.44
C MET A 25 -11.38 16.07 26.96
N ARG A 26 -11.45 17.17 26.19
CA ARG A 26 -11.32 17.12 24.73
C ARG A 26 -10.03 16.38 24.40
N TRP A 27 -10.14 15.09 24.14
CA TRP A 27 -9.14 14.33 23.43
C TRP A 27 -8.95 15.02 22.09
N HIS A 28 -7.93 15.88 22.01
CA HIS A 28 -7.45 16.40 20.75
C HIS A 28 -6.56 15.34 20.14
N PRO A 29 -6.94 14.67 19.04
CA PRO A 29 -6.04 13.82 18.28
C PRO A 29 -5.09 14.70 17.46
N ALA A 30 -4.34 15.60 18.11
CA ALA A 30 -3.56 16.64 17.44
C ALA A 30 -2.05 16.48 17.71
N ALA A 31 -1.53 15.25 17.61
CA ALA A 31 -0.08 15.04 17.67
C ALA A 31 0.44 13.85 16.82
N SER A 32 -0.34 13.38 15.85
CA SER A 32 0.00 12.16 15.08
C SER A 32 0.07 12.36 13.55
N GLY A 33 -0.08 13.58 13.04
CA GLY A 33 -0.19 13.83 11.60
C GLY A 33 1.12 13.61 10.82
N HIS A 34 2.23 14.16 11.30
CA HIS A 34 3.45 14.23 10.48
C HIS A 34 4.31 12.96 10.46
N ARG A 35 4.26 12.12 11.52
CA ARG A 35 5.08 10.89 11.61
C ARG A 35 4.50 9.76 10.76
N LEU A 36 3.18 9.62 10.69
CA LEU A 36 2.50 8.57 9.93
C LEU A 36 2.60 8.82 8.40
N GLU A 37 2.60 10.08 7.97
CA GLU A 37 2.75 10.42 6.55
C GLU A 37 4.12 10.08 5.97
N ARG A 38 5.20 10.28 6.74
CA ARG A 38 6.56 9.97 6.26
C ARG A 38 6.72 8.48 6.00
N THR A 39 6.23 7.63 6.90
CA THR A 39 6.22 6.18 6.72
C THR A 39 5.34 5.76 5.54
N GLY A 40 4.17 6.39 5.37
CA GLY A 40 3.28 6.14 4.23
C GLY A 40 3.91 6.50 2.87
N ARG A 41 4.56 7.67 2.78
CA ARG A 41 5.28 8.10 1.57
C ARG A 41 6.44 7.18 1.23
N MET A 42 7.25 6.80 2.23
CA MET A 42 8.35 5.86 2.03
C MET A 42 7.86 4.48 1.57
N ARG A 43 6.81 3.94 2.20
CA ARG A 43 6.23 2.66 1.81
C ARG A 43 5.69 2.68 0.38
N LYS A 44 5.02 3.77 -0.03
CA LYS A 44 4.58 3.97 -1.42
C LYS A 44 5.75 4.08 -2.39
N PHE A 45 6.85 4.73 -2.00
CA PHE A 45 8.05 4.84 -2.83
C PHE A 45 8.71 3.47 -3.04
N ILE A 46 8.96 2.72 -1.97
CA ILE A 46 9.51 1.36 -2.04
C ILE A 46 8.59 0.47 -2.87
N GLY A 47 7.27 0.54 -2.66
CA GLY A 47 6.30 -0.22 -3.45
C GLY A 47 6.42 0.05 -4.95
N ARG A 48 6.58 1.31 -5.36
CA ARG A 48 6.82 1.68 -6.78
C ARG A 48 8.12 1.09 -7.32
N LEU A 49 9.19 1.09 -6.53
CA LEU A 49 10.47 0.50 -6.93
C LEU A 49 10.37 -1.02 -7.11
N VAL A 50 9.72 -1.71 -6.17
CA VAL A 50 9.49 -3.16 -6.26
C VAL A 50 8.68 -3.48 -7.52
N SER A 51 7.56 -2.81 -7.76
CA SER A 51 6.76 -3.03 -8.97
C SER A 51 7.54 -2.72 -10.26
N ALA A 52 8.40 -1.69 -10.26
CA ALA A 52 9.24 -1.38 -11.40
C ALA A 52 10.28 -2.48 -11.67
N ALA A 53 10.91 -3.01 -10.62
CA ALA A 53 11.86 -4.11 -10.70
C ALA A 53 11.20 -5.39 -11.22
N GLU A 54 10.02 -5.75 -10.72
CA GLU A 54 9.25 -6.90 -11.20
C GLU A 54 8.89 -6.79 -12.68
N ARG A 55 8.43 -5.61 -13.13
CA ARG A 55 8.16 -5.35 -14.55
C ARG A 55 9.45 -5.50 -15.36
N ARG A 56 10.57 -4.96 -14.88
CA ARG A 56 11.86 -5.09 -15.57
C ARG A 56 12.33 -6.54 -15.69
N ALA A 57 12.16 -7.33 -14.64
CA ALA A 57 12.48 -8.76 -14.65
C ALA A 57 11.62 -9.52 -15.67
N ARG A 58 10.30 -9.27 -15.68
CA ARG A 58 9.38 -9.82 -16.70
C ARG A 58 9.78 -9.44 -18.11
N TYR A 59 10.05 -8.16 -18.37
CA TYR A 59 10.51 -7.69 -19.68
C TYR A 59 11.78 -8.40 -20.14
N ALA A 60 12.79 -8.50 -19.26
CA ALA A 60 14.05 -9.15 -19.60
C ALA A 60 13.87 -10.64 -19.91
N ARG A 61 13.00 -11.32 -19.15
CA ARG A 61 12.64 -12.72 -19.40
C ARG A 61 11.93 -12.88 -20.74
N THR A 62 10.84 -12.16 -20.96
CA THR A 62 10.05 -12.25 -22.21
C THR A 62 10.90 -11.92 -23.43
N ARG A 63 11.73 -10.87 -23.38
CA ARG A 63 12.65 -10.53 -24.48
C ARG A 63 13.61 -11.69 -24.77
N ARG A 64 14.18 -12.32 -23.74
CA ARG A 64 15.11 -13.45 -23.92
C ARG A 64 14.43 -14.67 -24.49
N GLU A 65 13.22 -14.98 -24.05
CA GLU A 65 12.43 -16.09 -24.57
C GLU A 65 12.14 -15.88 -26.06
N ILE A 66 11.66 -14.69 -26.44
CA ILE A 66 11.39 -14.37 -27.85
C ILE A 66 12.67 -14.40 -28.70
N ALA A 67 13.75 -13.79 -28.21
CA ALA A 67 15.01 -13.72 -28.96
C ALA A 67 15.70 -15.08 -29.14
N ARG A 68 15.31 -16.10 -28.36
CA ARG A 68 15.86 -17.45 -28.40
C ARG A 68 14.91 -18.45 -29.06
N LEU A 69 13.75 -18.01 -29.55
CA LEU A 69 12.86 -18.89 -30.30
C LEU A 69 13.59 -19.44 -31.54
N PRO A 70 13.55 -20.77 -31.75
CA PRO A 70 13.95 -21.36 -33.02
C PRO A 70 13.22 -20.70 -34.18
N LEU A 71 13.91 -20.51 -35.31
CA LEU A 71 13.39 -19.73 -36.44
C LEU A 71 12.14 -20.37 -37.05
N ASP A 72 12.12 -21.70 -37.15
CA ASP A 72 10.97 -22.50 -37.57
C ASP A 72 9.72 -22.19 -36.71
N VAL A 73 9.84 -22.30 -35.39
CA VAL A 73 8.73 -22.01 -34.46
C VAL A 73 8.31 -20.53 -34.55
N ALA A 74 9.29 -19.63 -34.70
CA ALA A 74 9.03 -18.20 -34.79
C ALA A 74 8.22 -17.85 -36.04
N LEU A 75 8.49 -18.51 -37.17
CA LEU A 75 7.75 -18.33 -38.41
C LEU A 75 6.32 -18.90 -38.32
N ASP A 76 6.13 -20.03 -37.65
CA ASP A 76 4.80 -20.65 -37.47
C ASP A 76 3.82 -19.75 -36.71
N VAL A 77 4.34 -18.94 -35.77
CA VAL A 77 3.52 -18.06 -34.91
C VAL A 77 3.61 -16.58 -35.30
N ASP A 78 4.11 -16.30 -36.50
CA ASP A 78 4.28 -14.96 -37.08
C ASP A 78 5.01 -13.98 -36.12
N LEU A 79 6.08 -14.47 -35.50
CA LEU A 79 6.86 -13.73 -34.53
C LEU A 79 8.28 -13.55 -35.02
N TYR A 80 8.75 -12.31 -35.11
CA TYR A 80 10.11 -12.04 -35.56
C TYR A 80 11.08 -11.85 -34.37
N PRO A 81 12.08 -12.73 -34.15
CA PRO A 81 12.97 -12.64 -32.99
C PRO A 81 13.77 -11.34 -32.92
N ARG A 82 14.04 -10.70 -34.07
CA ARG A 82 14.71 -9.38 -34.13
C ARG A 82 13.85 -8.28 -33.47
N ASP A 83 12.53 -8.47 -33.43
CA ASP A 83 11.59 -7.55 -32.79
C ASP A 83 11.33 -7.87 -31.31
N ALA A 84 12.03 -8.85 -30.72
CA ALA A 84 11.86 -9.28 -29.34
C ALA A 84 11.78 -8.12 -28.33
N ALA A 85 12.60 -7.08 -28.51
CA ALA A 85 12.61 -5.93 -27.62
C ALA A 85 11.30 -5.11 -27.72
N ARG A 86 10.79 -4.89 -28.93
CA ARG A 86 9.55 -4.16 -29.20
C ARG A 86 8.34 -4.93 -28.66
N ILE A 87 8.29 -6.24 -28.95
CA ILE A 87 7.20 -7.12 -28.53
C ILE A 87 7.17 -7.26 -27.00
N ALA A 88 8.32 -7.54 -26.37
CA ALA A 88 8.40 -7.66 -24.92
C ALA A 88 8.05 -6.33 -24.21
N ARG A 89 8.42 -5.19 -24.81
CA ARG A 89 8.03 -3.87 -24.28
C ARG A 89 6.52 -3.71 -24.32
N ALA A 90 5.90 -3.95 -25.47
CA ALA A 90 4.44 -3.86 -25.62
C ALA A 90 3.70 -4.77 -24.64
N ALA A 91 4.19 -5.99 -24.43
CA ALA A 91 3.56 -6.96 -23.52
C ALA A 91 3.65 -6.57 -22.03
N VAL A 92 4.75 -5.93 -21.59
CA VAL A 92 4.99 -5.63 -20.16
C VAL A 92 4.64 -4.19 -19.78
N TYR A 93 4.82 -3.27 -20.72
CA TYR A 93 4.64 -1.85 -20.48
C TYR A 93 3.38 -1.26 -21.13
N GLY A 94 2.77 -1.97 -22.06
CA GLY A 94 1.72 -1.46 -22.94
C GLY A 94 2.28 -0.94 -24.26
N ARG A 95 1.40 -0.65 -25.22
CA ARG A 95 1.76 0.15 -26.40
C ARG A 95 1.76 1.62 -26.00
N ASP A 96 2.79 2.34 -26.45
CA ASP A 96 2.85 3.81 -26.33
C ASP A 96 1.65 4.45 -27.06
#